data_AF-A0A3P7IWY3-F1
#
_entry.id   AF-A0A3P7IWY3-F1
#
_cell.length_a   1.000
_cell.length_b   1.000
_cell.length_c   1.000
_cell.angle_alpha   90.00
_cell.angle_beta   90.00
_cell.angle_gamma   90.00
#
_symmetry.space_group_name_H-M   'P 1'
#
loop_
_entity.id
_entity.type
_entity.pdbx_description
1 polymer ?
#
loop_
_entity_poly.entity_id
_entity_poly.type
_entity_poly.pdbx_seq_one_letter_code
_entity_poly.pdbx_strand_id
1 'polypeptide(L)' 'MDKEILPCRSLCQAVKQGCEGRMSVYGFPWPEMLSCDKYPEDNDMCIKAINTEKQGKLARPMHEYLYF' A
#
# COMPACT_ATOMS: atom_id res chain seq x y z
N MET A 1 -24.40 -11.42 7.26
CA MET A 1 -23.67 -10.15 7.45
C MET A 1 -22.23 -10.43 7.11
N ASP A 2 -21.83 -10.11 5.88
CA ASP A 2 -20.46 -10.25 5.42
C ASP A 2 -19.62 -9.13 6.05
N LYS A 3 -18.83 -9.48 7.07
CA LYS A 3 -17.91 -8.54 7.69
C LYS A 3 -16.62 -8.56 6.88
N GLU A 4 -16.38 -7.49 6.12
CA GLU A 4 -15.14 -7.31 5.38
C GLU A 4 -13.95 -7.25 6.34
N ILE A 5 -12.92 -8.05 6.07
CA ILE A 5 -11.69 -8.04 6.87
C ILE A 5 -10.81 -6.90 6.36
N LEU A 6 -10.52 -5.94 7.23
CA LEU A 6 -9.64 -4.82 6.91
C LEU A 6 -8.16 -5.24 6.95
N PRO A 7 -7.28 -4.56 6.18
CA PRO A 7 -5.84 -4.71 6.33
C PRO A 7 -5.41 -4.20 7.71
N CYS A 8 -4.38 -4.80 8.28
CA CYS A 8 -3.79 -4.30 9.51
C CYS A 8 -3.01 -3.01 9.27
N ARG A 9 -2.77 -2.25 10.34
CA ARG A 9 -1.96 -1.04 10.32
C ARG A 9 -0.54 -1.28 9.78
N SER A 10 0.09 -2.41 10.09
CA SER A 10 1.44 -2.72 9.56
C SER A 10 1.46 -2.83 8.03
N LEU A 11 0.45 -3.47 7.43
CA LEU A 11 0.33 -3.59 5.98
C LEU A 11 0.11 -2.22 5.33
N CYS A 12 -0.77 -1.38 5.91
CA CYS A 12 -0.96 -0.02 5.41
C CYS A 12 0.35 0.78 5.42
N GLN A 13 1.11 0.72 6.51
CA GLN A 13 2.38 1.45 6.64
C GLN A 13 3.40 0.97 5.60
N ALA A 14 3.52 -0.35 5.40
CA ALA A 14 4.42 -0.91 4.40
C ALA A 14 4.07 -0.44 2.97
N VAL A 15 2.77 -0.46 2.61
CA VAL A 15 2.30 0.03 1.30
C VAL A 15 2.51 1.53 1.17
N LYS A 16 2.19 2.31 2.20
CA LYS A 16 2.40 3.77 2.21
C LYS A 16 3.86 4.10 1.92
N GLN A 17 4.80 3.46 2.61
CA GLN A 17 6.24 3.69 2.39
C GLN A 17 6.68 3.37 0.95
N GLY A 18 6.14 2.31 0.33
CA GLY A 18 6.49 1.93 -1.04
C GLY A 18 5.80 2.76 -2.14
N CYS A 19 4.58 3.24 -1.87
CA CYS A 19 3.71 3.83 -2.89
C CYS A 19 3.55 5.35 -2.78
N GLU A 20 3.63 5.95 -1.59
CA GLU A 20 3.42 7.38 -1.37
C GLU A 20 4.37 8.23 -2.23
N GLY A 21 5.65 7.85 -2.29
CA GLY A 21 6.64 8.53 -3.14
C GLY A 21 6.26 8.51 -4.61
N ARG A 22 5.72 7.38 -5.11
CA ARG A 22 5.24 7.30 -6.50
C ARG A 22 3.99 8.14 -6.72
N MET A 23 3.02 8.07 -5.82
CA MET A 23 1.80 8.87 -5.96
C MET A 23 2.11 10.38 -5.96
N SER A 24 3.02 10.82 -5.09
CA SER A 24 3.46 12.21 -4.99
C SER A 24 4.11 12.72 -6.29
N VAL A 25 4.90 11.89 -6.99
CA VAL A 25 5.48 12.24 -8.30
C VAL A 25 4.40 12.54 -9.35
N TYR A 26 3.26 11.84 -9.30
CA TYR A 26 2.13 12.10 -10.19
C TYR A 26 1.18 13.19 -9.68
N GLY A 27 1.52 13.88 -8.59
CA GLY A 27 0.69 14.93 -7.99
C GLY A 27 -0.49 14.41 -7.16
N PHE A 28 -0.51 13.10 -6.84
CA PHE A 28 -1.52 12.51 -5.98
C PHE A 28 -0.94 12.32 -4.56
N PRO A 29 -1.26 13.18 -3.59
CA PRO A 29 -0.84 12.96 -2.22
C PRO A 29 -1.52 11.71 -1.64
N TRP A 30 -0.94 11.15 -0.58
CA TRP A 30 -1.56 10.04 0.14
C TRP A 30 -2.93 10.48 0.69
N PRO A 31 -4.05 9.91 0.20
CA PRO A 31 -5.37 10.40 0.53
C PRO A 31 -5.81 9.92 1.91
N GLU A 32 -6.67 10.69 2.58
CA GLU A 32 -7.18 10.34 3.91
C GLU A 32 -7.98 9.02 3.92
N MET A 33 -8.56 8.62 2.79
CA MET A 33 -9.23 7.33 2.66
C MET A 33 -8.28 6.13 2.87
N LEU A 34 -6.99 6.31 2.60
CA LEU A 34 -5.94 5.33 2.83
C LEU A 34 -5.13 5.63 4.10
N SER A 35 -5.60 6.53 4.98
CA SER A 35 -4.89 6.83 6.21
C SER A 35 -4.76 5.58 7.09
N CYS A 36 -3.54 5.28 7.52
CA CYS A 36 -3.26 4.12 8.36
C CYS A 36 -3.92 4.20 9.75
N ASP A 37 -4.48 5.35 10.10
CA ASP A 37 -5.26 5.54 11.33
C ASP A 37 -6.63 4.89 11.30
N LYS A 38 -7.15 4.57 10.11
CA LYS A 38 -8.45 3.90 9.95
C LYS A 38 -8.37 2.38 10.10
N TYR A 39 -7.17 1.83 10.08
CA TYR A 39 -6.95 0.38 10.14
C TYR A 39 -6.66 -0.08 11.56
N PRO A 40 -7.15 -1.27 11.95
CA PRO A 40 -6.88 -1.85 13.25
C PRO A 40 -5.39 -2.14 13.44
N GLU A 41 -4.93 -2.10 14.69
CA GLU A 41 -3.62 -2.62 15.05
C GLU A 41 -3.51 -4.13 14.72
N ASP A 42 -2.28 -4.61 14.58
CA ASP A 42 -1.96 -5.98 14.20
C ASP A 42 -2.50 -6.99 15.24
N ASN A 43 -3.70 -7.49 14.99
CA ASN A 43 -4.38 -8.55 15.74
C ASN A 43 -4.69 -9.73 14.79
N ASP A 44 -5.26 -10.82 15.29
CA ASP A 44 -5.64 -12.01 14.52
C ASP A 44 -6.89 -11.82 13.65
N MET A 45 -7.49 -10.62 13.68
CA MET A 45 -8.66 -10.23 12.87
C MET A 45 -8.35 -9.13 11.84
N CYS A 46 -7.18 -9.16 11.21
CA CYS A 46 -6.85 -8.28 10.08
C CYS A 46 -5.80 -8.91 9.15
N ILE A 47 -5.70 -8.40 7.92
CA ILE A 47 -4.74 -8.89 6.92
C ILE A 47 -3.37 -8.25 7.17
N LYS A 48 -2.41 -9.03 7.65
CA LYS A 48 -1.03 -8.59 7.95
C LYS A 48 -0.19 -8.46 6.68
N ALA A 49 0.92 -7.73 6.78
CA ALA A 49 1.90 -7.65 5.70
C ALA A 49 2.49 -9.04 5.41
N ILE A 50 2.46 -9.45 4.15
CA ILE A 50 3.13 -10.68 3.70
C ILE A 50 4.62 -10.35 3.59
N ASN A 51 5.45 -10.88 4.49
CA ASN A 51 6.91 -10.76 4.40
C ASN A 51 7.38 -11.30 3.06
N THR A 52 7.62 -10.38 2.14
CA THR A 52 8.11 -10.67 0.81
C THR A 52 9.28 -9.75 0.59
N GLU A 53 10.47 -10.26 0.87
CA GLU A 53 11.76 -9.74 0.41
C GLU A 53 11.85 -9.60 -1.14
N LYS A 54 10.72 -9.63 -1.85
CA LYS A 54 10.57 -9.61 -3.31
C LYS A 54 9.58 -8.55 -3.82
N GLN A 55 8.94 -7.74 -2.97
CA GLN A 55 8.03 -6.67 -3.45
C GLN A 55 8.73 -5.35 -3.85
N GLY A 56 10.06 -5.33 -3.85
CA GLY A 56 10.86 -4.26 -4.46
C GLY A 56 10.98 -4.32 -5.99
N LYS A 57 10.26 -5.22 -6.69
CA LYS A 57 10.38 -5.40 -8.15
C LYS A 57 9.12 -5.10 -8.98
N LEU A 58 7.98 -4.75 -8.36
CA LEU A 58 6.83 -4.21 -9.12
C LEU A 58 6.82 -2.68 -9.15
N ALA A 59 7.99 -2.07 -8.99
CA ALA A 59 8.27 -0.77 -9.54
C ALA A 59 8.36 -0.89 -11.08
N ARG A 60 7.30 -1.31 -11.78
CA ARG A 60 7.28 -1.20 -13.25
C ARG A 60 7.56 0.27 -13.57
N PRO A 61 8.61 0.60 -14.33
CA PRO A 61 8.79 1.96 -14.79
C PRO A 61 7.57 2.28 -15.66
N MET A 62 6.82 3.32 -15.31
CA MET A 62 5.81 3.89 -16.22
C MET A 62 6.46 4.51 -17.47
N HIS A 63 7.80 4.49 -17.53
CA HIS A 63 8.63 4.94 -18.64
C HIS A 63 8.93 3.85 -19.69
N GLU A 64 8.19 2.74 -19.73
CA GLU A 64 8.42 1.68 -20.73
C GLU A 64 7.24 1.49 -21.69
N TYR A 65 6.47 2.56 -21.96
CA TYR A 65 5.46 2.59 -23.03
C TYR A 65 5.54 3.82 -23.95
N LEU A 66 6.62 4.62 -23.87
CA LEU A 66 6.78 5.81 -24.74
C LEU A 66 8.06 5.84 -25.56
N TYR A 67 8.86 4.76 -25.57
CA TYR A 67 9.92 4.59 -26.57
C TYR A 67 9.97 3.13 -27.03
N PHE A 68 9.19 2.89 -28.10
CA PHE A 68 8.91 1.67 -28.88
C PHE A 68 7.80 0.75 -28.36
#